data_AF-A0A183PNB7-F1
#
_entry.id   AF-A0A183PNB7-F1
#
_cell.length_a   1.000
_cell.length_b   1.000
_cell.length_c   1.000
_cell.angle_alpha   90.00
_cell.angle_beta   90.00
_cell.angle_gamma   90.00
#
_symmetry.space_group_name_H-M   'P 1'
#
loop_
_entity.id
_entity.type
_entity.pdbx_description
1 polymer ?
#
loop_
_entity_poly.entity_id
_entity_poly.type
_entity_poly.pdbx_seq_one_letter_code
_entity_poly.pdbx_strand_id
1 'polypeptide(L)'
;MCQPSHRRYQVAITKVLGKYMDAIVCDSEKTAKECIQYMKDQRIEPETFLPLDFLDVKPIDEKLREISDPPNVHLVIDVIQCDPIIVKKALTFACGNALVCETVEHARYVAYHMGDRKKTVSLEGTLFQRSGVISGGASDLKARARRWDEKQISTLMSKRDALQNELKEQLKRKRKEAELRTIQSQIKGLDTRLKYTLKDKDSTEEKLLSTNEEEMNQIARELEEVEESLGRCQTKMQELQISVNAEKAKMDTVEDTVFHDFCVQIGVENIRQYEDRELRVARERDRKRLEFTNQLQRINNQLEYERSRDTEGLFGSDCFNMYFIHVFF
;
A
#
# COMPACT_ATOMS: atom_id res chain seq x y z
N MET A 1 -23.48 -28.29 32.46
CA MET A 1 -24.56 -29.29 32.66
C MET A 1 -25.36 -28.90 33.88
N CYS A 2 -24.96 -29.23 35.11
CA CYS A 2 -25.68 -28.72 36.29
C CYS A 2 -24.76 -28.38 37.48
N GLN A 3 -25.30 -27.60 38.42
CA GLN A 3 -24.71 -27.27 39.71
C GLN A 3 -25.79 -27.07 40.78
N PRO A 4 -25.56 -27.42 42.05
CA PRO A 4 -26.42 -27.03 43.16
C PRO A 4 -26.63 -25.51 43.23
N SER A 5 -27.86 -25.05 43.50
CA SER A 5 -28.16 -23.62 43.65
C SER A 5 -27.49 -23.00 44.88
N HIS A 6 -27.29 -23.80 45.94
CA HIS A 6 -26.61 -23.40 47.16
C HIS A 6 -25.74 -24.53 47.70
N ARG A 7 -24.60 -24.20 48.33
CA ARG A 7 -23.63 -25.16 48.88
C ARG A 7 -24.26 -26.15 49.86
N ARG A 8 -25.25 -25.70 50.64
CA ARG A 8 -25.99 -26.54 51.61
C ARG A 8 -26.63 -27.79 51.00
N TYR A 9 -27.00 -27.75 49.71
CA TYR A 9 -27.67 -28.86 49.04
C TYR A 9 -26.71 -29.86 48.38
N GLN A 10 -25.39 -29.59 48.35
CA GLN A 10 -24.42 -30.43 47.66
C GLN A 10 -24.49 -31.90 48.09
N VAL A 11 -24.56 -32.16 49.40
CA VAL A 11 -24.61 -33.52 49.95
C VAL A 11 -25.90 -34.23 49.57
N ALA A 12 -27.05 -33.57 49.75
CA ALA A 12 -28.36 -34.09 49.40
C ALA A 12 -28.49 -34.41 47.90
N ILE A 13 -28.05 -33.49 47.03
CA ILE A 13 -28.06 -33.68 45.58
C ILE A 13 -27.13 -34.82 45.17
N THR A 14 -25.93 -34.89 45.74
CA THR A 14 -24.98 -35.98 45.49
C THR A 14 -25.59 -37.35 45.84
N LYS A 15 -26.34 -37.43 46.94
CA LYS A 15 -27.05 -38.66 47.32
C LYS A 15 -28.16 -39.03 46.35
N VAL A 16 -28.94 -38.05 45.89
CA VAL A 16 -30.09 -38.27 45.01
C VAL A 16 -29.65 -38.68 43.61
N LEU A 17 -28.62 -38.01 43.06
CA LEU A 17 -28.05 -38.34 41.77
C LEU A 17 -27.32 -39.69 41.83
N GLY A 18 -26.55 -39.95 42.90
CA GLY A 18 -25.89 -41.24 43.11
C GLY A 18 -25.05 -41.65 41.90
N LYS A 19 -25.39 -42.79 41.29
CA LYS A 19 -24.72 -43.30 40.07
C LYS A 19 -24.90 -42.41 38.84
N TYR A 20 -25.94 -41.58 38.80
CA TYR A 20 -26.20 -40.68 37.67
C TYR A 20 -25.36 -39.39 37.74
N MET A 21 -24.54 -39.21 38.78
CA MET A 21 -23.62 -38.08 38.88
C MET A 21 -22.55 -38.10 37.78
N ASP A 22 -22.10 -39.30 37.39
CA ASP A 22 -21.09 -39.53 36.35
C ASP A 22 -21.72 -40.01 35.03
N ALA A 23 -23.06 -40.03 34.93
CA ALA A 23 -23.73 -40.50 33.72
C ALA A 23 -23.55 -39.53 32.54
N ILE A 24 -23.26 -40.08 31.37
CA ILE A 24 -22.99 -39.36 30.13
C ILE A 24 -24.32 -39.10 29.42
N VAL A 25 -24.69 -37.83 29.27
CA VAL A 25 -25.89 -37.42 28.54
C VAL A 25 -25.57 -37.31 27.05
N CYS A 26 -26.36 -37.96 26.20
CA CYS A 26 -26.21 -37.96 24.75
C CYS A 26 -27.53 -37.61 24.06
N ASP A 27 -27.45 -37.20 22.80
CA ASP A 27 -28.60 -36.77 22.00
C ASP A 27 -29.53 -37.93 21.63
N SER A 28 -28.96 -39.06 21.17
CA SER A 28 -29.71 -40.20 20.67
C SER A 28 -29.28 -41.56 21.22
N GLU A 29 -30.20 -42.54 21.18
CA GLU A 29 -29.90 -43.94 21.50
C GLU A 29 -28.81 -44.51 20.57
N LYS A 30 -28.81 -44.08 19.30
CA LYS A 30 -27.80 -44.48 18.32
C LYS A 30 -26.40 -44.01 18.75
N THR A 31 -26.25 -42.74 19.09
CA THR A 31 -24.99 -42.15 19.58
C THR A 31 -24.50 -42.90 20.82
N ALA A 32 -25.40 -43.22 21.76
CA ALA A 32 -25.06 -43.99 22.95
C ALA A 32 -24.47 -45.37 22.60
N LYS A 33 -25.10 -46.11 21.68
CA LYS A 33 -24.62 -47.43 21.23
C LYS A 33 -23.25 -47.36 20.58
N GLU A 34 -23.04 -46.37 19.72
CA GLU A 34 -21.75 -46.15 19.06
C GLU A 34 -20.64 -45.83 20.07
N CYS A 35 -20.91 -44.94 21.04
CA CYS A 35 -19.95 -44.63 22.11
C CYS A 35 -19.64 -45.86 22.97
N ILE A 36 -20.66 -46.66 23.34
CA ILE A 36 -20.45 -47.90 24.11
C ILE A 36 -19.61 -48.90 23.32
N GLN A 37 -19.87 -49.05 22.02
CA GLN A 37 -19.09 -49.95 21.17
C GLN A 37 -17.63 -49.49 21.12
N TYR A 38 -17.39 -48.21 20.89
CA TYR A 38 -16.05 -47.62 20.92
C TYR A 38 -15.33 -47.88 22.26
N MET A 39 -16.02 -47.69 23.39
CA MET A 39 -15.44 -47.96 24.71
C MET A 39 -15.07 -49.43 24.91
N LYS A 40 -15.89 -50.37 24.42
CA LYS A 40 -15.57 -51.80 24.45
C LYS A 40 -14.34 -52.14 23.62
N ASP A 41 -14.25 -51.58 22.41
CA ASP A 41 -13.11 -51.81 21.51
C ASP A 41 -11.81 -51.27 22.11
N GLN A 42 -11.88 -50.13 22.81
CA GLN A 42 -10.77 -49.53 23.54
C GLN A 42 -10.53 -50.11 24.94
N ARG A 43 -11.33 -51.10 25.37
CA ARG A 43 -11.28 -51.71 26.72
C ARG A 43 -11.35 -50.70 27.87
N ILE A 44 -12.15 -49.65 27.69
CA ILE A 44 -12.44 -48.63 28.69
C ILE A 44 -13.48 -49.18 29.69
N GLU A 45 -13.41 -48.72 30.94
CA GLU A 45 -14.38 -49.09 31.99
C GLU A 45 -15.83 -48.76 31.60
N PRO A 46 -16.82 -49.57 32.01
CA PRO A 46 -18.21 -49.38 31.63
C PRO A 46 -18.80 -48.12 32.27
N GLU A 47 -19.40 -47.26 31.44
CA GLU A 47 -20.09 -46.04 31.87
C GLU A 47 -21.60 -46.07 31.59
N THR A 48 -22.35 -45.20 32.28
CA THR A 48 -23.81 -45.09 32.11
C THR A 48 -24.16 -43.97 31.13
N PHE A 49 -24.92 -44.29 30.09
CA PHE A 49 -25.41 -43.31 29.10
C PHE A 49 -26.90 -42.99 29.29
N LEU A 50 -27.27 -41.71 29.14
CA LEU A 50 -28.63 -41.20 29.19
C LEU A 50 -29.00 -40.56 27.83
N PRO A 51 -29.57 -41.33 26.88
CA PRO A 51 -29.96 -40.83 25.56
C PRO A 51 -31.24 -39.99 25.64
N LEU A 52 -31.18 -38.72 25.28
CA LEU A 52 -32.26 -37.76 25.50
C LEU A 52 -33.51 -38.04 24.65
N ASP A 53 -33.39 -38.62 23.46
CA ASP A 53 -34.52 -39.03 22.63
C ASP A 53 -35.34 -40.17 23.26
N PHE A 54 -34.67 -41.20 23.78
CA PHE A 54 -35.25 -42.45 24.25
C PHE A 54 -35.53 -42.48 25.75
N LEU A 55 -34.98 -41.53 26.52
CA LEU A 55 -35.16 -41.50 27.98
C LEU A 55 -36.64 -41.34 28.35
N ASP A 56 -37.20 -42.34 29.05
CA ASP A 56 -38.53 -42.27 29.61
C ASP A 56 -38.52 -41.52 30.96
N VAL A 57 -39.28 -40.44 31.02
CA VAL A 57 -39.26 -39.50 32.16
C VAL A 57 -40.68 -39.33 32.68
N LYS A 58 -40.88 -39.70 33.95
CA LYS A 58 -42.14 -39.43 34.63
C LYS A 58 -42.29 -37.93 34.88
N PRO A 59 -43.47 -37.34 34.62
CA PRO A 59 -43.70 -35.93 34.88
C PRO A 59 -43.56 -35.64 36.37
N ILE A 60 -43.12 -34.41 36.67
CA ILE A 60 -42.98 -33.93 38.03
C ILE A 60 -44.37 -33.70 38.60
N ASP A 61 -44.61 -34.16 39.83
CA ASP A 61 -45.85 -33.87 40.53
C ASP A 61 -45.78 -32.48 41.15
N GLU A 62 -46.48 -31.54 40.53
CA GLU A 62 -46.49 -30.12 40.92
C GLU A 62 -46.98 -29.90 42.36
N LYS A 63 -47.88 -30.78 42.85
CA LYS A 63 -48.41 -30.71 44.22
C LYS A 63 -47.33 -30.86 45.27
N LEU A 64 -46.20 -31.49 44.92
CA LEU A 64 -45.06 -31.63 45.82
C LEU A 64 -44.36 -30.29 46.12
N ARG A 65 -44.57 -29.25 45.30
CA ARG A 65 -44.06 -27.89 45.58
C ARG A 65 -44.89 -27.15 46.63
N GLU A 66 -46.13 -27.57 46.87
CA GLU A 66 -47.06 -26.94 47.81
C GLU A 66 -46.85 -27.39 49.26
N ILE A 67 -45.97 -28.39 49.49
CA ILE A 67 -45.65 -28.91 50.82
C ILE A 67 -45.00 -27.79 51.64
N SER A 68 -45.77 -27.23 52.57
CA SER A 68 -45.35 -26.13 53.44
C SER A 68 -45.05 -26.55 54.88
N ASP A 69 -45.53 -27.73 55.29
CA ASP A 69 -45.29 -28.33 56.60
C ASP A 69 -44.77 -29.77 56.44
N PRO A 70 -43.56 -30.12 56.92
CA PRO A 70 -42.59 -29.27 57.65
C PRO A 70 -41.97 -28.17 56.77
N PRO A 71 -41.36 -27.13 57.37
CA PRO A 71 -40.77 -26.02 56.62
C PRO A 71 -39.57 -26.47 55.78
N ASN A 72 -39.26 -25.69 54.73
CA ASN A 72 -38.08 -25.84 53.86
C ASN A 72 -38.01 -27.19 53.13
N VAL A 73 -39.16 -27.69 52.66
CA VAL A 73 -39.25 -28.85 51.77
C VAL A 73 -39.27 -28.38 50.33
N HIS A 74 -38.33 -28.88 49.52
CA HIS A 74 -38.23 -28.52 48.11
C HIS A 74 -38.04 -29.75 47.23
N LEU A 75 -38.47 -29.69 45.98
CA LEU A 75 -38.07 -30.68 44.99
C LEU A 75 -36.58 -30.54 44.68
N VAL A 76 -35.88 -31.66 44.61
CA VAL A 76 -34.43 -31.69 44.36
C VAL A 76 -34.09 -31.05 43.01
N ILE A 77 -34.96 -31.17 42.01
CA ILE A 77 -34.75 -30.55 40.70
C ILE A 77 -34.77 -29.02 40.76
N ASP A 78 -35.52 -28.42 41.68
CA ASP A 78 -35.64 -26.96 41.79
C ASP A 78 -34.43 -26.34 42.51
N VAL A 79 -33.70 -27.13 43.30
CA VAL A 79 -32.44 -26.72 43.95
C VAL A 79 -31.20 -27.00 43.10
N ILE A 80 -31.39 -27.40 41.84
CA ILE A 80 -30.31 -27.63 40.87
C ILE A 80 -30.44 -26.62 39.73
N GLN A 81 -29.38 -25.84 39.52
CA GLN A 81 -29.24 -24.98 38.36
C GLN A 81 -28.70 -25.81 37.19
N CYS A 82 -29.36 -25.75 36.05
CA CYS A 82 -29.00 -26.49 34.85
C CYS A 82 -28.88 -25.56 33.64
N ASP A 83 -27.77 -25.66 32.94
CA ASP A 83 -27.48 -24.95 31.69
C ASP A 83 -26.60 -25.89 30.83
N PRO A 84 -27.03 -26.31 29.61
CA PRO A 84 -28.24 -25.92 28.84
C PRO A 84 -29.56 -26.64 29.19
N ILE A 85 -30.69 -26.05 28.77
CA ILE A 85 -32.08 -26.54 29.03
C ILE A 85 -32.31 -27.97 28.53
N ILE A 86 -31.62 -28.38 27.45
CA ILE A 86 -31.75 -29.71 26.85
C ILE A 86 -31.43 -30.85 27.84
N VAL A 87 -30.60 -30.57 28.85
CA VAL A 87 -30.21 -31.54 29.90
C VAL A 87 -31.28 -31.68 30.98
N LYS A 88 -32.31 -30.82 30.99
CA LYS A 88 -33.41 -30.86 31.99
C LYS A 88 -34.13 -32.21 31.97
N LYS A 89 -34.32 -32.84 30.81
CA LYS A 89 -34.94 -34.17 30.69
C LYS A 89 -34.13 -35.24 31.45
N ALA A 90 -32.81 -35.25 31.28
CA ALA A 90 -31.91 -36.16 32.01
C ALA A 90 -31.92 -35.89 33.52
N LEU A 91 -31.99 -34.62 33.92
CA LEU A 91 -32.07 -34.25 35.33
C LEU A 91 -33.40 -34.67 35.96
N THR A 92 -34.52 -34.49 35.27
CA THR A 92 -35.84 -34.96 35.71
C THR A 92 -35.86 -36.48 35.87
N PHE A 93 -35.20 -37.23 34.99
CA PHE A 93 -35.03 -38.68 35.16
C PHE A 93 -34.23 -39.05 36.41
N ALA A 94 -33.06 -38.43 36.60
CA ALA A 94 -32.16 -38.76 37.71
C ALA A 94 -32.73 -38.37 39.08
N CYS A 95 -33.32 -37.18 39.17
CA CYS A 95 -33.92 -36.68 40.41
C CYS A 95 -35.32 -37.26 40.66
N GLY A 96 -36.16 -37.29 39.62
CA GLY A 96 -37.58 -37.59 39.72
C GLY A 96 -38.30 -36.68 40.73
N ASN A 97 -39.36 -37.21 41.33
CA ASN A 97 -40.10 -36.57 42.43
C ASN A 97 -39.39 -36.74 43.78
N ALA A 98 -38.07 -36.50 43.81
CA ALA A 98 -37.30 -36.51 45.04
C ALA A 98 -37.43 -35.16 45.76
N LEU A 99 -37.64 -35.22 47.07
CA LEU A 99 -37.73 -34.07 47.96
C LEU A 99 -36.46 -33.94 48.81
N VAL A 100 -36.07 -32.70 49.12
CA VAL A 100 -35.03 -32.38 50.09
C VAL A 100 -35.64 -31.69 51.30
N CYS A 101 -35.25 -32.12 52.50
CA CYS A 101 -35.66 -31.54 53.78
C CYS A 101 -34.43 -31.16 54.62
N GLU A 102 -34.60 -30.25 55.58
CA GLU A 102 -33.49 -29.81 56.45
C GLU A 102 -32.97 -30.91 57.37
N THR A 103 -33.86 -31.55 58.13
CA THR A 103 -33.50 -32.54 59.15
C THR A 103 -33.88 -33.96 58.72
N VAL A 104 -33.30 -34.95 59.39
CA VAL A 104 -33.59 -36.37 59.14
C VAL A 104 -35.02 -36.69 59.57
N GLU A 105 -35.50 -36.07 60.65
CA GLU A 105 -36.84 -36.21 61.20
C GLU A 105 -37.88 -35.68 60.23
N HIS A 106 -37.66 -34.48 59.67
CA HIS A 106 -38.54 -33.91 58.64
C HIS A 106 -38.54 -34.77 57.38
N ALA A 107 -37.36 -35.24 56.94
CA ALA A 107 -37.26 -36.11 55.78
C ALA A 107 -38.05 -37.43 55.96
N ARG A 108 -37.97 -38.04 57.16
CA ARG A 108 -38.73 -39.24 57.51
C ARG A 108 -40.23 -38.98 57.54
N TYR A 109 -40.65 -37.87 58.15
CA TYR A 109 -42.05 -37.48 58.22
C TYR A 109 -42.66 -37.30 56.82
N VAL A 110 -42.00 -36.52 55.97
CA VAL A 110 -42.43 -36.29 54.58
C VAL A 110 -42.42 -37.57 53.75
N ALA A 111 -41.45 -38.46 53.97
CA ALA A 111 -41.33 -39.70 53.21
C ALA A 111 -42.46 -40.71 53.49
N TYR A 112 -42.88 -40.86 54.74
CA TYR A 112 -43.73 -41.98 55.16
C TYR A 112 -45.04 -41.61 55.87
N HIS A 113 -45.16 -40.38 56.40
CA HIS A 113 -46.31 -39.96 57.21
C HIS A 113 -47.23 -38.96 56.50
N MET A 114 -46.80 -38.38 55.37
CA MET A 114 -47.55 -37.39 54.61
C MET A 114 -48.31 -38.03 53.42
N GLY A 115 -49.19 -38.99 53.71
CA GLY A 115 -49.98 -39.70 52.70
C GLY A 115 -49.14 -40.71 51.89
N ASP A 116 -49.08 -40.54 50.57
CA ASP A 116 -48.31 -41.41 49.69
C ASP A 116 -46.82 -41.36 49.99
N ARG A 117 -46.16 -42.53 49.91
CA ARG A 117 -44.73 -42.64 50.14
C ARG A 117 -43.94 -41.85 49.10
N LYS A 118 -43.08 -40.95 49.57
CA LYS A 118 -42.25 -40.06 48.74
C LYS A 118 -40.76 -40.41 48.90
N LYS A 119 -39.97 -40.12 47.85
CA LYS A 119 -38.51 -40.26 47.92
C LYS A 119 -37.99 -38.96 48.52
N THR A 120 -37.37 -39.02 49.69
CA THR A 120 -36.98 -37.81 50.43
C THR A 120 -35.57 -37.94 50.98
N VAL A 121 -34.78 -36.88 50.90
CA VAL A 121 -33.40 -36.83 51.40
C VAL A 121 -33.24 -35.69 52.41
N SER A 122 -32.48 -35.90 53.48
CA SER A 122 -32.08 -34.81 54.39
C SER A 122 -30.86 -34.06 53.85
N LEU A 123 -30.57 -32.85 54.36
CA LEU A 123 -29.34 -32.11 54.04
C LEU A 123 -28.07 -32.88 54.40
N GLU A 124 -28.14 -33.73 55.42
CA GLU A 124 -27.02 -34.59 55.83
C GLU A 124 -26.81 -35.80 54.90
N GLY A 125 -27.72 -36.05 53.97
CA GLY A 125 -27.62 -37.11 52.97
C GLY A 125 -28.24 -38.44 53.38
N THR A 126 -29.13 -38.45 54.36
CA THR A 126 -29.96 -39.62 54.68
C THR A 126 -31.14 -39.68 53.71
N LEU A 127 -31.21 -40.75 52.91
CA LEU A 127 -32.22 -40.93 51.87
C LEU A 127 -33.24 -41.99 52.29
N PHE A 128 -34.51 -41.60 52.25
CA PHE A 128 -35.69 -42.44 52.42
C PHE A 128 -36.31 -42.71 51.05
N GLN A 129 -36.38 -43.98 50.66
CA GLN A 129 -36.97 -44.40 49.39
C GLN A 129 -38.44 -44.78 49.56
N ARG A 130 -39.23 -44.70 48.47
CA ARG A 130 -40.64 -45.13 48.47
C ARG A 130 -40.82 -46.60 48.85
N SER A 131 -39.83 -47.43 48.52
CA SER A 131 -39.77 -48.86 48.87
C SER A 131 -39.64 -49.11 50.38
N GLY A 132 -39.32 -48.10 51.19
CA GLY A 132 -39.00 -48.26 52.61
C GLY A 132 -37.50 -48.38 52.90
N VAL A 133 -36.65 -48.47 51.87
CA VAL A 133 -35.19 -48.53 52.04
C VAL A 133 -34.69 -47.18 52.57
N ILE A 134 -33.89 -47.25 53.65
CA ILE A 134 -33.24 -46.10 54.26
C ILE A 134 -31.73 -46.24 54.03
N SER A 135 -31.09 -45.20 53.50
CA SER A 135 -29.66 -45.21 53.22
C SER A 135 -28.97 -43.96 53.76
N GLY A 136 -27.98 -44.16 54.64
CA GLY A 136 -27.13 -43.10 55.21
C GLY A 136 -25.72 -43.11 54.63
N GLY A 137 -24.77 -42.48 55.34
CA GLY A 137 -23.34 -42.47 55.01
C GLY A 137 -22.75 -41.09 54.74
N ALA A 138 -22.77 -40.18 55.71
CA ALA A 138 -22.39 -38.78 55.51
C ALA A 138 -20.90 -38.57 55.14
N SER A 139 -19.98 -39.44 55.57
CA SER A 139 -18.53 -39.30 55.31
C SER A 139 -18.19 -39.41 53.83
N ASP A 140 -18.64 -40.47 53.17
CA ASP A 140 -18.34 -40.75 51.77
C ASP A 140 -19.05 -39.76 50.84
N LEU A 141 -20.26 -39.37 51.22
CA LEU A 141 -21.02 -38.34 50.52
C LEU A 141 -20.32 -36.98 50.58
N LYS A 142 -19.75 -36.59 51.73
CA LYS A 142 -18.99 -35.33 51.86
C LYS A 142 -17.75 -35.35 50.98
N ALA A 143 -17.05 -36.49 50.88
CA ALA A 143 -15.91 -36.63 49.96
C ALA A 143 -16.35 -36.47 48.50
N ARG A 144 -17.42 -37.14 48.08
CA ARG A 144 -17.97 -36.99 46.71
C ARG A 144 -18.50 -35.59 46.43
N ALA A 145 -19.09 -34.92 47.42
CA ALA A 145 -19.60 -33.56 47.28
C ALA A 145 -18.49 -32.52 47.04
N ARG A 146 -17.24 -32.77 47.46
CA ARG A 146 -16.09 -31.87 47.17
C ARG A 146 -15.81 -31.73 45.68
N ARG A 147 -16.21 -32.70 44.84
CA ARG A 147 -16.10 -32.61 43.37
C ARG A 147 -16.86 -31.40 42.81
N TRP A 148 -17.93 -30.95 43.48
CA TRP A 148 -18.64 -29.72 43.09
C TRP A 148 -17.75 -28.48 43.26
N ASP A 149 -16.99 -28.40 44.36
CA ASP A 149 -16.07 -27.30 44.64
C ASP A 149 -14.85 -27.35 43.69
N GLU A 150 -14.28 -28.52 43.44
CA GLU A 150 -13.16 -28.71 42.49
C GLU A 150 -13.51 -28.23 41.08
N LYS A 151 -14.72 -28.52 40.61
CA LYS A 151 -15.22 -28.05 39.31
C LYS A 151 -15.33 -26.52 39.26
N GLN A 152 -15.79 -25.89 40.34
CA GLN A 152 -15.83 -24.42 40.42
C GLN A 152 -14.42 -23.83 40.40
N ILE A 153 -13.48 -24.42 41.13
CA ILE A 153 -12.07 -24.00 41.14
C ILE A 153 -11.47 -24.11 39.74
N SER A 154 -11.67 -25.25 39.06
CA SER A 154 -11.20 -25.46 37.69
C SER A 154 -11.76 -24.40 36.73
N THR A 155 -13.06 -24.11 36.82
CA THR A 155 -13.71 -23.08 35.99
C THR A 155 -13.11 -21.69 36.25
N LEU A 156 -12.87 -21.35 37.51
CA LEU A 156 -12.25 -20.08 37.89
C LEU A 156 -10.79 -20.00 37.43
N MET A 157 -10.03 -21.09 37.49
CA MET A 157 -8.67 -21.17 36.96
C MET A 157 -8.64 -20.94 35.45
N SER A 158 -9.52 -21.60 34.69
CA SER A 158 -9.62 -21.37 33.24
C SER A 158 -9.99 -19.92 32.92
N LYS A 159 -10.90 -19.32 33.70
CA LYS A 159 -11.26 -17.91 33.54
C LYS A 159 -10.09 -16.97 33.86
N ARG A 160 -9.31 -17.26 34.91
CA ARG A 160 -8.08 -16.54 35.24
C ARG A 160 -7.10 -16.59 34.07
N ASP A 161 -6.86 -17.77 33.50
CA ASP A 161 -5.90 -17.96 32.42
C ASP A 161 -6.33 -17.24 31.14
N ALA A 162 -7.63 -17.26 30.83
CA ALA A 162 -8.19 -16.49 29.73
C ALA A 162 -7.96 -14.98 29.92
N LEU A 163 -8.29 -14.44 31.10
CA LEU A 163 -8.09 -13.02 31.43
C LEU A 163 -6.60 -12.62 31.43
N GLN A 164 -5.71 -13.52 31.89
CA GLN A 164 -4.27 -13.28 31.84
C GLN A 164 -3.74 -13.22 30.40
N ASN A 165 -4.26 -14.07 29.51
CA ASN A 165 -3.90 -14.03 28.10
C ASN A 165 -4.41 -12.74 27.43
N GLU A 166 -5.65 -12.35 27.71
CA GLU A 166 -6.22 -11.09 27.21
C GLU A 166 -5.39 -9.88 27.67
N LEU A 167 -5.01 -9.83 28.95
CA LEU A 167 -4.14 -8.78 29.49
C LEU A 167 -2.77 -8.73 28.78
N LYS A 168 -2.16 -9.90 28.51
CA LYS A 168 -0.90 -9.97 27.75
C LYS A 168 -1.06 -9.42 26.33
N GLU A 169 -2.18 -9.70 25.66
CA GLU A 169 -2.45 -9.14 24.34
C GLU A 169 -2.62 -7.61 24.37
N GLN A 170 -3.36 -7.09 25.35
CA GLN A 170 -3.54 -5.64 25.52
C GLN A 170 -2.21 -4.93 25.78
N LEU A 171 -1.33 -5.53 26.60
CA LEU A 171 0.01 -4.99 26.82
C LEU A 171 0.87 -4.98 25.54
N LYS A 172 0.76 -6.00 24.68
CA LYS A 172 1.41 -6.01 23.37
C LYS A 172 0.89 -4.88 22.47
N ARG A 173 -0.42 -4.62 22.47
CA ARG A 173 -1.03 -3.51 21.73
C ARG A 173 -0.53 -2.16 22.23
N LYS A 174 -0.50 -1.96 23.55
CA LYS A 174 -0.01 -0.73 24.18
C LYS A 174 1.44 -0.41 23.82
N ARG A 175 2.31 -1.42 23.68
CA ARG A 175 3.71 -1.21 23.22
C ARG A 175 3.76 -0.61 21.81
N LYS A 176 2.86 -1.03 20.91
CA LYS A 176 2.77 -0.51 19.54
C LYS A 176 2.22 0.93 19.47
N GLU A 177 1.52 1.41 20.50
CA GLU A 177 1.00 2.80 20.52
C GLU A 177 2.11 3.85 20.52
N ALA A 178 3.25 3.58 21.15
CA ALA A 178 4.39 4.50 21.12
C ALA A 178 4.95 4.64 19.71
N GLU A 179 5.15 3.52 19.00
CA GLU A 179 5.56 3.51 17.60
C GLU A 179 4.54 4.22 16.71
N LEU A 180 3.24 3.95 16.91
CA LEU A 180 2.14 4.62 16.21
C LEU A 180 2.18 6.14 16.37
N ARG A 181 2.40 6.64 17.59
CA ARG A 181 2.53 8.08 17.87
C ARG A 181 3.73 8.69 17.15
N THR A 182 4.87 8.00 17.13
CA THR A 182 6.06 8.44 16.41
C THR A 182 5.79 8.53 14.91
N ILE A 183 5.20 7.49 14.32
CA ILE A 183 4.83 7.46 12.90
C ILE A 183 3.82 8.56 12.56
N GLN A 184 2.81 8.79 13.40
CA GLN A 184 1.85 9.88 13.21
C GLN A 184 2.52 11.26 13.24
N SER A 185 3.49 11.46 14.12
CA SER A 185 4.28 12.70 14.16
C SER A 185 5.09 12.89 12.88
N GLN A 186 5.72 11.82 12.38
CA GLN A 186 6.46 11.85 11.11
C GLN A 186 5.55 12.16 9.92
N ILE A 187 4.36 11.54 9.85
CA ILE A 187 3.36 11.82 8.81
C ILE A 187 2.98 13.30 8.82
N LYS A 188 2.66 13.86 10.00
CA LYS A 188 2.33 15.30 10.12
C LYS A 188 3.50 16.20 9.69
N GLY A 189 4.73 15.84 10.04
CA GLY A 189 5.93 16.56 9.61
C GLY A 189 6.13 16.54 8.10
N LEU A 190 5.92 15.39 7.46
CA LEU A 190 5.99 15.23 6.01
C LEU A 190 4.86 15.98 5.29
N ASP A 191 3.64 15.92 5.81
CA ASP A 191 2.47 16.63 5.26
C ASP A 191 2.69 18.15 5.29
N THR A 192 3.22 18.65 6.41
CA THR A 192 3.58 20.07 6.55
C THR A 192 4.67 20.47 5.53
N ARG A 193 5.72 19.65 5.36
CA ARG A 193 6.76 19.90 4.35
C ARG A 193 6.20 19.89 2.94
N LEU A 194 5.37 18.90 2.60
CA LEU A 194 4.74 18.79 1.29
C LEU A 194 3.92 20.04 0.98
N LYS A 195 3.12 20.52 1.95
CA LYS A 195 2.33 21.74 1.80
C LYS A 195 3.19 22.97 1.53
N TYR A 196 4.31 23.14 2.23
CA TYR A 196 5.22 24.26 1.98
C TYR A 196 5.91 24.15 0.62
N THR A 197 6.37 22.95 0.25
CA THR A 197 7.02 22.73 -1.05
C THR A 197 6.06 22.95 -2.22
N LEU A 198 4.79 22.53 -2.11
CA LEU A 198 3.78 22.83 -3.13
C LEU A 198 3.53 24.33 -3.25
N LYS A 199 3.37 25.03 -2.12
CA LYS A 199 3.19 26.49 -2.15
C LYS A 199 4.39 27.23 -2.76
N ASP A 200 5.60 26.78 -2.48
CA ASP A 200 6.84 27.35 -3.04
C ASP A 200 6.95 27.09 -4.55
N LYS A 201 6.60 25.87 -4.99
CA LYS A 201 6.49 25.51 -6.40
C LYS A 201 5.50 26.42 -7.13
N ASP A 202 4.26 26.53 -6.61
CA ASP A 202 3.20 27.32 -7.24
C ASP A 202 3.61 28.80 -7.35
N SER A 203 4.22 29.36 -6.29
CA SER A 203 4.72 30.74 -6.31
C SER A 203 5.84 30.95 -7.32
N THR A 204 6.71 29.95 -7.50
CA THR A 204 7.81 30.02 -8.46
C THR A 204 7.30 29.91 -9.89
N GLU A 205 6.32 29.02 -10.13
CA GLU A 205 5.66 28.89 -11.43
C GLU A 205 4.93 30.16 -11.82
N GLU A 206 4.18 30.79 -10.91
CA GLU A 206 3.51 32.07 -11.16
C GLU A 206 4.50 33.19 -11.53
N LYS A 207 5.62 33.28 -10.80
CA LYS A 207 6.66 34.28 -11.11
C LYS A 207 7.30 34.04 -12.46
N LEU A 208 7.67 32.79 -12.77
CA LEU A 208 8.26 32.42 -14.06
C LEU A 208 7.31 32.71 -15.22
N LEU A 209 6.02 32.39 -15.06
CA LEU A 209 5.01 32.70 -16.06
C LEU A 209 4.90 34.21 -16.29
N SER A 210 4.80 35.00 -15.22
CA SER A 210 4.74 36.46 -15.32
C SER A 210 5.97 37.05 -16.00
N THR A 211 7.18 36.61 -15.63
CA THR A 211 8.43 37.10 -16.26
C THR A 211 8.52 36.69 -17.73
N ASN A 212 8.17 35.45 -18.06
CA ASN A 212 8.16 35.00 -19.45
C ASN A 212 7.14 35.75 -20.29
N GLU A 213 5.96 36.08 -19.74
CA GLU A 213 4.96 36.89 -20.44
C GLU A 213 5.46 38.32 -20.70
N GLU A 214 6.15 38.93 -19.72
CA GLU A 214 6.79 40.24 -19.89
C GLU A 214 7.89 40.22 -20.96
N GLU A 215 8.77 39.20 -20.94
CA GLU A 215 9.83 39.02 -21.94
C GLU A 215 9.25 38.78 -23.34
N MET A 216 8.22 37.92 -23.46
CA MET A 216 7.54 37.66 -24.73
C MET A 216 6.91 38.94 -25.29
N ASN A 217 6.27 39.75 -24.45
CA ASN A 217 5.70 41.03 -24.87
C ASN A 217 6.79 42.04 -25.28
N GLN A 218 7.95 42.03 -24.59
CA GLN A 218 9.07 42.88 -24.96
C GLN A 218 9.67 42.49 -26.31
N ILE A 219 9.94 41.20 -26.52
CA ILE A 219 10.45 40.67 -27.79
C ILE A 219 9.46 40.92 -28.93
N ALA A 220 8.15 40.77 -28.68
CA ALA A 220 7.13 41.07 -29.68
C ALA A 220 7.16 42.53 -30.13
N ARG A 221 7.33 43.48 -29.19
CA ARG A 221 7.47 44.91 -29.51
C ARG A 221 8.74 45.21 -30.29
N GLU A 222 9.86 44.60 -29.90
CA GLU A 222 11.13 44.75 -30.63
C GLU A 222 11.04 44.18 -32.05
N LEU A 223 10.34 43.06 -32.23
CA LEU A 223 10.10 42.47 -33.55
C LEU A 223 9.29 43.43 -34.43
N GLU A 224 8.21 44.01 -33.90
CA GLU A 224 7.37 44.97 -34.63
C GLU A 224 8.15 46.22 -35.05
N GLU A 225 9.01 46.75 -34.18
CA GLU A 225 9.89 47.89 -34.51
C GLU A 225 10.90 47.55 -35.62
N VAL A 226 11.50 46.36 -35.56
CA VAL A 226 12.43 45.87 -36.58
C VAL A 226 11.72 45.63 -37.91
N GLU A 227 10.50 45.07 -37.89
CA GLU A 227 9.68 44.87 -39.08
C GLU A 227 9.31 46.20 -39.75
N GLU A 228 8.92 47.21 -38.97
CA GLU A 228 8.64 48.55 -39.50
C GLU A 228 9.89 49.20 -40.10
N SER A 229 11.05 49.08 -39.43
CA SER A 229 12.33 49.55 -39.93
C SER A 229 12.74 48.86 -41.23
N LEU A 230 12.56 47.54 -41.31
CA LEU A 230 12.81 46.74 -42.49
C LEU A 230 11.91 47.17 -43.65
N GLY A 231 10.61 47.38 -43.40
CA GLY A 231 9.67 47.87 -44.41
C GLY A 231 10.04 49.25 -44.95
N ARG A 232 10.47 50.17 -44.07
CA ARG A 232 10.99 51.49 -44.48
C ARG A 232 12.26 51.36 -45.32
N CYS A 233 13.20 50.50 -44.93
CA CYS A 233 14.44 50.26 -45.66
C CYS A 233 14.17 49.65 -47.04
N GLN A 234 13.29 48.66 -47.13
CA GLN A 234 12.87 48.04 -48.38
C GLN A 234 12.22 49.05 -49.34
N THR A 235 11.33 49.89 -48.83
CA THR A 235 10.69 50.95 -49.62
C THR A 235 11.75 51.91 -50.17
N LYS A 236 12.67 52.35 -49.31
CA LYS A 236 13.78 53.24 -49.71
C LYS A 236 14.73 52.57 -50.72
N MET A 237 15.01 51.27 -50.57
CA MET A 237 15.80 50.51 -51.55
C MET A 237 15.08 50.46 -52.91
N GLN A 238 13.77 50.25 -52.94
CA GLN A 238 12.98 50.26 -54.17
C GLN A 238 13.01 51.64 -54.84
N GLU A 239 12.82 52.72 -54.07
CA GLU A 239 12.91 54.10 -54.57
C GLU A 239 14.30 54.40 -55.15
N LEU A 240 15.37 54.05 -54.43
CA LEU A 240 16.74 54.22 -54.92
C LEU A 240 16.99 53.39 -56.18
N GLN A 241 16.49 52.16 -56.24
CA GLN A 241 16.64 51.30 -57.41
C GLN A 241 15.94 51.89 -58.64
N ILE A 242 14.74 52.44 -58.46
CA ILE A 242 14.02 53.16 -59.53
C ILE A 242 14.83 54.38 -59.99
N SER A 243 15.35 55.16 -59.05
CA SER A 243 16.17 56.34 -59.35
C SER A 243 17.47 55.98 -60.09
N VAL A 244 18.18 54.94 -59.64
CA VAL A 244 19.38 54.41 -60.30
C VAL A 244 19.05 53.94 -61.71
N ASN A 245 17.94 53.23 -61.91
CA ASN A 245 17.53 52.78 -63.24
C ASN A 245 17.14 53.97 -64.15
N ALA A 246 16.50 55.01 -63.60
CA ALA A 246 16.16 56.22 -64.33
C ALA A 246 17.41 57.01 -64.75
N GLU A 247 18.38 57.20 -63.85
CA GLU A 247 19.65 57.85 -64.17
C GLU A 247 20.49 57.03 -65.15
N LYS A 248 20.52 55.69 -65.01
CA LYS A 248 21.13 54.81 -66.03
C LYS A 248 20.47 55.01 -67.39
N ALA A 249 19.14 55.03 -67.47
CA ALA A 249 18.46 55.25 -68.75
C ALA A 249 18.76 56.64 -69.36
N LYS A 250 18.94 57.68 -68.55
CA LYS A 250 19.41 59.00 -69.01
C LYS A 250 20.85 58.95 -69.50
N MET A 251 21.73 58.30 -68.76
CA MET A 251 23.14 58.11 -69.16
C MET A 251 23.21 57.36 -70.49
N ASP A 252 22.46 56.27 -70.61
CA ASP A 252 22.33 55.45 -71.80
C ASP A 252 21.84 56.26 -73.01
N THR A 253 20.85 57.13 -72.82
CA THR A 253 20.35 58.01 -73.90
C THR A 253 21.39 59.05 -74.31
N VAL A 254 22.11 59.64 -73.35
CA VAL A 254 23.20 60.58 -73.66
C VAL A 254 24.32 59.87 -74.41
N GLU A 255 24.76 58.69 -73.94
CA GLU A 255 25.75 57.87 -74.64
C GLU A 255 25.30 57.52 -76.06
N ASP A 256 24.07 57.04 -76.25
CA ASP A 256 23.55 56.69 -77.56
C ASP A 256 23.47 57.92 -78.50
N THR A 257 23.22 59.13 -77.98
CA THR A 257 23.23 60.37 -78.78
C THR A 257 24.64 60.85 -79.14
N VAL A 258 25.57 60.86 -78.18
CA VAL A 258 26.95 61.35 -78.40
C VAL A 258 27.71 60.43 -79.35
N PHE A 259 27.50 59.12 -79.22
CA PHE A 259 28.18 58.12 -80.02
C PHE A 259 27.36 57.66 -81.22
N HIS A 260 26.23 58.30 -81.56
CA HIS A 260 25.36 57.90 -82.67
C HIS A 260 26.12 57.78 -84.00
N ASP A 261 26.83 58.84 -84.38
CA ASP A 261 27.58 58.89 -85.64
C ASP A 261 28.69 57.84 -85.69
N PHE A 262 29.33 57.59 -84.55
CA PHE A 262 30.38 56.57 -84.38
C PHE A 262 29.82 55.14 -84.48
N CYS A 263 28.66 54.89 -83.86
CA CYS A 263 27.99 53.58 -83.88
C CYS A 263 27.50 53.21 -85.29
N VAL A 264 26.94 54.18 -86.03
CA VAL A 264 26.53 54.01 -87.44
C VAL A 264 27.74 53.68 -88.33
N GLN A 265 28.89 54.29 -88.06
CA GLN A 265 30.11 54.06 -88.84
C GLN A 265 30.72 52.66 -88.62
N ILE A 266 30.60 52.10 -87.42
CA ILE A 266 31.18 50.79 -87.05
C ILE A 266 30.17 49.64 -87.19
N GLY A 267 28.89 49.94 -87.38
CA GLY A 267 27.84 48.94 -87.56
C GLY A 267 27.45 48.24 -86.25
N VAL A 268 27.40 48.99 -85.16
CA VAL A 268 27.01 48.51 -83.82
C VAL A 268 25.80 49.30 -83.35
N GLU A 269 24.84 48.68 -82.66
CA GLU A 269 23.58 49.33 -82.26
C GLU A 269 23.78 50.43 -81.21
N ASN A 270 24.75 50.26 -80.30
CA ASN A 270 25.12 51.25 -79.28
C ASN A 270 26.59 51.12 -78.86
N ILE A 271 27.13 52.18 -78.23
CA ILE A 271 28.53 52.22 -77.79
C ILE A 271 28.85 51.13 -76.76
N ARG A 272 27.87 50.72 -75.96
CA ARG A 272 27.98 49.68 -74.94
C ARG A 272 28.30 48.31 -75.52
N GLN A 273 27.71 47.93 -76.65
CA GLN A 273 28.07 46.69 -77.36
C GLN A 273 29.53 46.73 -77.88
N TYR A 274 30.02 47.90 -78.29
CA TYR A 274 31.41 48.08 -78.72
C TYR A 274 32.37 48.02 -77.52
N GLU A 275 32.08 48.73 -76.43
CA GLU A 275 32.88 48.69 -75.21
C GLU A 275 32.95 47.27 -74.63
N ASP A 276 31.83 46.54 -74.54
CA ASP A 276 31.82 45.16 -74.07
C ASP A 276 32.67 44.23 -74.95
N ARG A 277 32.67 44.48 -76.27
CA ARG A 277 33.48 43.71 -77.22
C ARG A 277 34.96 44.05 -77.09
N GLU A 278 35.32 45.34 -77.04
CA GLU A 278 36.71 45.77 -76.87
C GLU A 278 37.25 45.41 -75.49
N LEU A 279 36.45 45.50 -74.42
CA LEU A 279 36.80 45.04 -73.08
C LEU A 279 37.08 43.53 -73.07
N ARG A 280 36.27 42.72 -73.75
CA ARG A 280 36.56 41.28 -73.91
C ARG A 280 37.88 41.06 -74.65
N VAL A 281 38.08 41.75 -75.77
CA VAL A 281 39.31 41.63 -76.57
C VAL A 281 40.54 42.09 -75.77
N ALA A 282 40.44 43.17 -74.98
CA ALA A 282 41.49 43.69 -74.11
C ALA A 282 41.83 42.68 -73.00
N ARG A 283 40.83 42.13 -72.31
CA ARG A 283 41.03 41.08 -71.29
C ARG A 283 41.70 39.84 -71.88
N GLU A 284 41.33 39.42 -73.08
CA GLU A 284 42.01 38.30 -73.77
C GLU A 284 43.45 38.63 -74.16
N ARG A 285 43.70 39.87 -74.60
CA ARG A 285 45.04 40.36 -74.93
C ARG A 285 45.93 40.37 -73.69
N ASP A 286 45.46 40.91 -72.58
CA ASP A 286 46.20 40.95 -71.31
C ASP A 286 46.48 39.55 -70.77
N ARG A 287 45.51 38.64 -70.87
CA ARG A 287 45.71 37.23 -70.53
C ARG A 287 46.84 36.60 -71.36
N LYS A 288 46.82 36.77 -72.68
CA LYS A 288 47.89 36.26 -73.57
C LYS A 288 49.24 36.93 -73.29
N ARG A 289 49.25 38.23 -72.97
CA ARG A 289 50.47 38.96 -72.60
C ARG A 289 51.09 38.40 -71.33
N LEU A 290 50.27 38.10 -70.32
CA LEU A 290 50.72 37.47 -69.08
C LEU A 290 51.29 36.07 -69.34
N GLU A 291 50.64 35.27 -70.19
CA GLU A 291 51.14 33.94 -70.61
C GLU A 291 52.51 34.04 -71.28
N PHE A 292 52.69 34.95 -72.25
CA PHE A 292 53.98 35.13 -72.93
C PHE A 292 55.06 35.68 -72.00
N THR A 293 54.70 36.55 -71.05
CA THR A 293 55.65 37.07 -70.05
C THR A 293 56.14 35.95 -69.14
N ASN A 294 55.26 35.05 -68.71
CA ASN A 294 55.64 33.86 -67.95
C ASN A 294 56.54 32.90 -68.74
N GLN A 295 56.26 32.71 -70.04
CA GLN A 295 57.13 31.91 -70.91
C GLN A 295 58.51 32.55 -71.08
N LEU A 296 58.59 33.87 -71.28
CA LEU A 296 59.85 34.60 -71.34
C LEU A 296 60.64 34.49 -70.04
N GLN A 297 59.99 34.65 -68.88
CA GLN A 297 60.65 34.45 -67.59
C GLN A 297 61.17 33.02 -67.43
N ARG A 298 60.40 32.01 -67.87
CA ARG A 298 60.83 30.63 -67.81
C ARG A 298 62.05 30.37 -68.69
N ILE A 299 62.05 30.87 -69.92
CA ILE A 299 63.19 30.77 -70.84
C ILE A 299 64.39 31.54 -70.28
N ASN A 300 64.20 32.76 -69.76
CA ASN A 300 65.27 33.55 -69.16
C ASN A 300 65.89 32.84 -67.96
N ASN A 301 65.09 32.31 -67.03
CA ASN A 301 65.60 31.55 -65.88
C ASN A 301 66.39 30.31 -66.35
N GLN A 302 65.95 29.67 -67.43
CA GLN A 302 66.64 28.50 -68.01
C GLN A 302 67.95 28.91 -68.70
N LEU A 303 67.97 30.07 -69.34
CA LEU A 303 69.15 30.66 -69.98
C LEU A 303 70.15 31.17 -68.94
N GLU A 304 69.68 31.71 -67.82
CA GLU A 304 70.48 32.13 -66.66
C GLU A 304 71.07 30.91 -65.94
N TYR A 305 70.29 29.84 -65.78
CA TYR A 305 70.77 28.55 -65.27
C TYR A 305 71.90 27.98 -66.14
N GLU A 306 71.73 27.92 -67.47
CA GLU A 306 72.80 27.43 -68.35
C GLU A 306 74.01 28.37 -68.39
N ARG A 307 73.82 29.70 -68.38
CA ARG A 307 74.92 30.67 -68.26
C ARG A 307 75.70 30.52 -66.96
N SER A 308 75.03 30.24 -65.84
CA SER A 308 75.68 30.03 -64.54
C SER A 308 76.54 28.75 -64.50
N ARG A 309 76.15 27.69 -65.23
CA ARG A 309 76.96 26.46 -65.36
C ARG A 309 78.27 26.67 -66.11
N ASP A 310 78.30 27.55 -67.11
CA ASP A 310 79.51 27.83 -67.90
C ASP A 310 80.54 28.68 -67.14
N THR A 311 80.13 29.48 -66.16
CA THR A 311 81.01 30.44 -65.46
C THR A 311 81.68 29.93 -64.17
N GLU A 312 81.21 28.84 -63.55
CA GLU A 312 81.77 28.32 -62.29
C GLU A 312 82.93 27.30 -62.46
N GLY A 313 83.40 27.08 -63.69
CA GLY A 313 84.46 26.10 -63.98
C GLY A 313 85.91 26.59 -63.86
N LEU A 314 86.20 27.89 -63.81
CA LEU A 314 87.58 28.40 -63.96
C LEU A 314 87.86 29.69 -63.16
N PHE A 315 88.87 29.58 -62.28
CA PHE A 315 89.64 30.59 -61.54
C PHE A 315 89.17 30.99 -60.12
N GLY A 316 90.00 30.59 -59.15
CA GLY A 316 89.98 31.04 -57.77
C GLY A 316 90.97 32.18 -57.47
N SER A 317 91.08 32.45 -56.17
CA SER A 317 91.92 33.39 -55.41
C SER A 317 91.35 34.80 -55.11
N ASP A 318 90.93 34.91 -53.85
CA ASP A 318 91.23 35.95 -52.86
C ASP A 318 90.78 37.41 -53.09
N CYS A 319 89.76 37.83 -52.35
CA CYS A 319 89.88 38.70 -51.16
C CYS A 319 88.54 39.30 -50.72
N PHE A 320 88.27 39.22 -49.41
CA PHE A 320 87.57 40.19 -48.56
C PHE A 320 86.29 40.88 -49.10
N ASN A 321 85.12 40.57 -48.52
CA ASN A 321 84.64 41.33 -47.36
C ASN A 321 83.44 40.63 -46.69
N MET A 322 83.38 40.76 -45.37
CA MET A 322 82.53 40.01 -44.47
C MET A 322 81.15 40.69 -44.30
N TYR A 323 80.11 39.87 -44.37
CA TYR A 323 78.69 40.06 -44.06
C TYR A 323 78.28 41.28 -43.23
N PHE A 324 77.32 42.05 -43.77
CA PHE A 324 76.35 42.80 -42.97
C PHE A 324 74.94 42.29 -43.29
N ILE A 325 74.36 41.63 -42.30
CA ILE A 325 72.95 41.26 -42.21
C ILE A 325 72.18 42.50 -41.76
N HIS A 326 71.13 42.88 -42.47
CA HIS A 326 70.04 43.64 -41.88
C HIS A 326 68.70 43.03 -42.28
N VAL A 327 68.19 42.21 -41.36
CA VAL A 327 66.77 41.91 -41.17
C VAL A 327 66.16 43.14 -40.49
N PHE A 328 65.02 43.64 -40.98
CA PHE A 328 63.99 44.26 -40.13
C PHE A 328 62.67 44.38 -40.91
N PHE A 329 61.67 43.65 -40.39
CA PHE A 329 60.20 43.74 -40.51
C PHE A 329 59.51 43.76 -41.88
#